data_AF-A0A850A768-F1
#
_entry.id   AF-A0A850A768-F1
#
_cell.length_a   1.000
_cell.length_b   1.000
_cell.length_c   1.000
_cell.angle_alpha   90.00
_cell.angle_beta   90.00
_cell.angle_gamma   90.00
#
_symmetry.space_group_name_H-M   'P 1'
#
loop_
_entity.id
_entity.type
_entity.pdbx_description
1 polymer ?
#
loop_
_entity_poly.entity_id
_entity_poly.type
_entity_poly.pdbx_seq_one_letter_code
_entity_poly.pdbx_strand_id
1 'polypeptide(L)'
;MFEMLGNQFFMVRNYGRAAEMLQQASWKDPRNKLIRRKLVICYTQTGEVDKALENFTRLINEDFDFIADIDPVAEDCPCSGLVYDMEEQMPQNQDSPDFHLILGMLWLYCDLERSLGHFLRARQLNPADERLKSIILLIQSRLDKTEKAHSPGTGRPRVSQR
;
A
#
# COMPACT_ATOMS: atom_id res chain seq x y z
N MET A 1 12.52 17.92 14.53
CA MET A 1 11.51 18.99 14.34
C MET A 1 10.67 18.76 13.09
N PHE A 2 11.27 18.61 11.91
CA PHE A 2 10.51 18.37 10.67
C PHE A 2 9.61 17.12 10.69
N GLU A 3 10.08 16.02 11.30
CA GLU A 3 9.27 14.80 11.44
C GLU A 3 7.98 15.03 12.25
N MET A 4 8.08 15.66 13.43
CA MET A 4 6.93 15.95 14.28
C MET A 4 5.92 16.86 13.57
N LEU A 5 6.41 17.89 12.87
CA LEU A 5 5.55 18.80 12.12
C LEU A 5 4.90 18.13 10.91
N GLY A 6 5.65 17.29 10.19
CA GLY A 6 5.12 16.46 9.11
C GLY A 6 4.05 15.50 9.60
N ASN A 7 4.26 14.88 10.76
CA ASN A 7 3.26 14.02 11.40
C ASN A 7 1.99 14.81 11.78
N GLN A 8 2.11 16.02 12.31
CA GLN A 8 0.93 16.86 12.61
C GLN A 8 0.14 17.21 11.35
N PHE A 9 0.82 17.62 10.27
CA PHE A 9 0.15 17.88 8.99
C PHE A 9 -0.51 16.63 8.42
N PHE A 10 0.13 15.47 8.58
CA PHE A 10 -0.41 14.18 8.16
C PHE A 10 -1.73 13.86 8.91
N MET A 11 -1.77 14.05 10.23
CA MET A 11 -2.97 13.78 11.04
C MET A 11 -4.15 14.69 10.67
N VAL A 12 -3.89 15.94 10.28
CA VAL A 12 -4.95 16.86 9.80
C VAL A 12 -5.23 16.70 8.30
N ARG A 13 -4.74 15.62 7.66
CA ARG A 13 -4.92 15.30 6.24
C ARG A 13 -4.40 16.38 5.27
N ASN A 14 -3.49 17.24 5.72
CA ASN A 14 -2.81 18.20 4.86
C ASN A 14 -1.60 17.52 4.19
N TYR A 15 -1.89 16.66 3.23
CA TYR A 15 -0.89 15.79 2.61
C TYR A 15 0.20 16.57 1.86
N GLY A 16 -0.12 17.73 1.27
CA GLY A 16 0.87 18.58 0.60
C GLY A 16 1.94 19.10 1.57
N ARG A 17 1.54 19.75 2.66
CA ARG A 17 2.50 20.24 3.67
C ARG A 17 3.17 19.10 4.44
N ALA A 18 2.45 18.01 4.67
CA ALA A 18 3.02 16.81 5.26
C ALA A 18 4.17 16.26 4.40
N ALA A 19 3.98 16.17 3.08
CA ALA A 19 5.01 15.71 2.15
C ALA A 19 6.28 16.56 2.24
N GLU A 20 6.14 17.89 2.23
CA GLU A 20 7.29 18.81 2.34
C GLU A 20 8.09 18.56 3.63
N MET A 21 7.42 18.51 4.78
CA MET A 21 8.08 18.35 6.07
C MET A 21 8.66 16.94 6.26
N LEU A 22 7.95 15.91 5.80
CA LEU A 22 8.42 14.53 5.86
C LEU A 22 9.58 14.28 4.90
N GLN A 23 9.64 14.96 3.75
CA GLN A 23 10.77 14.87 2.83
C GLN A 23 12.03 15.45 3.48
N GLN A 24 11.93 16.61 4.14
CA GLN A 24 13.03 17.18 4.93
C GLN A 24 13.48 16.24 6.05
N ALA A 25 12.54 15.57 6.71
CA ALA A 25 12.84 14.58 7.74
C ALA A 25 13.55 13.35 7.15
N SER A 26 13.12 12.86 5.99
CA SER A 26 13.72 11.72 5.29
C SER A 26 15.15 12.01 4.83
N TRP A 27 15.53 13.26 4.57
CA TRP A 27 16.94 13.58 4.27
C TRP A 27 17.85 13.43 5.49
N LYS A 28 17.32 13.67 6.69
CA LYS A 28 18.06 13.52 7.94
C LYS A 28 18.15 12.07 8.39
N ASP A 29 17.10 11.30 8.17
CA ASP A 29 17.08 9.86 8.39
C ASP A 29 16.50 9.13 7.17
N PRO A 30 17.33 8.82 6.16
CA PRO A 30 16.90 8.12 4.96
C PRO A 30 16.50 6.66 5.21
N ARG A 31 16.75 6.10 6.40
CA ARG A 31 16.44 4.69 6.72
C ARG A 31 15.12 4.54 7.45
N ASN A 32 14.52 5.62 7.92
CA ASN A 32 13.24 5.60 8.61
C ASN A 32 12.08 5.19 7.67
N LYS A 33 11.64 3.93 7.81
CA LYS A 33 10.55 3.33 7.03
C LYS A 33 9.20 4.00 7.30
N LEU A 34 8.95 4.47 8.53
CA LEU A 34 7.70 5.14 8.90
C LEU A 34 7.53 6.46 8.12
N ILE A 35 8.59 7.24 8.01
CA ILE A 35 8.58 8.50 7.22
C ILE A 35 8.33 8.20 5.75
N ARG A 36 9.04 7.22 5.17
CA ARG A 36 8.83 6.82 3.76
C ARG A 36 7.40 6.35 3.50
N ARG A 37 6.82 5.56 4.41
CA ARG A 37 5.44 5.08 4.28
C ARG A 37 4.44 6.24 4.29
N LYS A 38 4.61 7.19 5.21
CA LYS A 38 3.78 8.41 5.25
C LYS A 38 3.96 9.25 3.98
N LEU A 39 5.18 9.34 3.44
CA LEU A 39 5.43 10.00 2.15
C LEU A 39 4.72 9.31 1.00
N VAL A 40 4.68 7.98 0.94
CA VAL A 40 3.89 7.25 -0.07
C VAL A 40 2.43 7.69 0.00
N ILE A 41 1.82 7.67 1.19
CA ILE A 41 0.44 8.11 1.37
C ILE A 41 0.28 9.57 0.94
N CYS A 42 1.14 10.47 1.39
CA CYS A 42 1.08 11.88 0.98
C CYS A 42 1.13 12.05 -0.53
N TYR A 43 2.07 11.38 -1.21
CA TYR A 43 2.22 11.46 -2.66
C TYR A 43 1.04 10.86 -3.41
N THR A 44 0.42 9.79 -2.91
CA THR A 44 -0.83 9.27 -3.50
C THR A 44 -1.96 10.29 -3.43
N GLN A 45 -2.06 11.02 -2.33
CA GLN A 45 -3.12 12.00 -2.10
C GLN A 45 -2.88 13.35 -2.80
N THR A 46 -1.62 13.69 -3.10
CA THR A 46 -1.29 14.89 -3.89
C THR A 46 -1.24 14.62 -5.39
N GLY A 47 -1.43 13.37 -5.84
CA GLY A 47 -1.38 12.97 -7.24
C GLY A 47 0.05 12.77 -7.80
N GLU A 48 1.06 12.76 -6.94
CA GLU A 48 2.46 12.50 -7.30
C GLU A 48 2.76 11.00 -7.40
N VAL A 49 2.00 10.30 -8.26
CA VAL A 49 1.93 8.83 -8.29
C VAL A 49 3.27 8.17 -8.59
N ASP A 50 4.07 8.72 -9.49
CA ASP A 50 5.40 8.18 -9.78
C ASP A 50 6.32 8.17 -8.56
N LYS A 51 6.31 9.25 -7.76
CA LYS A 51 7.10 9.34 -6.52
C LYS A 51 6.55 8.39 -5.45
N ALA A 52 5.24 8.27 -5.36
CA ALA A 52 4.59 7.30 -4.48
C ALA A 52 5.05 5.88 -4.83
N LEU A 53 4.95 5.51 -6.12
CA LEU A 53 5.31 4.19 -6.63
C LEU A 53 6.79 3.87 -6.41
N GLU A 54 7.68 4.84 -6.63
CA GLU A 54 9.11 4.64 -6.39
C GLU A 54 9.41 4.36 -4.91
N ASN A 55 8.87 5.19 -4.00
CA ASN A 55 9.08 5.00 -2.56
C ASN A 55 8.44 3.70 -2.06
N PHE A 56 7.26 3.38 -2.56
CA PHE A 56 6.53 2.16 -2.24
C PHE A 56 7.30 0.92 -2.70
N THR A 57 7.76 0.90 -3.95
CA THR A 57 8.53 -0.21 -4.51
C THR A 57 9.79 -0.47 -3.69
N ARG A 58 10.49 0.58 -3.25
CA ARG A 58 11.66 0.43 -2.37
C ARG A 58 11.27 -0.16 -1.01
N LEU A 59 10.20 0.34 -0.40
CA LEU A 59 9.72 -0.16 0.89
C LEU A 59 9.37 -1.65 0.85
N ILE A 60 8.58 -2.10 -0.12
CA ILE A 60 8.17 -3.51 -0.19
C ILE A 60 9.33 -4.45 -0.53
N ASN A 61 10.35 -3.97 -1.23
CA ASN A 61 11.57 -4.74 -1.53
C ASN A 61 12.47 -4.85 -0.31
N GLU A 62 12.57 -3.79 0.49
CA GLU A 62 13.32 -3.79 1.75
C GLU A 62 12.61 -4.60 2.84
N ASP A 63 11.30 -4.42 2.97
CA ASP A 63 10.47 -4.99 4.02
C ASP A 63 9.00 -5.00 3.61
N PHE A 64 8.61 -6.10 2.98
CA PHE A 64 7.23 -6.32 2.55
C PHE A 64 6.26 -6.36 3.74
N ASP A 65 6.67 -7.02 4.82
CA ASP A 65 5.81 -7.28 5.98
C ASP A 65 5.52 -5.99 6.75
N PHE A 66 6.43 -5.01 6.71
CA PHE A 66 6.18 -3.66 7.25
C PHE A 66 4.99 -2.91 6.61
N ILE A 67 4.63 -3.25 5.36
CA ILE A 67 3.48 -2.67 4.67
C ILE A 67 2.25 -3.57 4.77
N ALA A 68 2.45 -4.89 4.67
CA ALA A 68 1.35 -5.86 4.61
C ALA A 68 0.81 -6.31 5.97
N ASP A 69 1.62 -6.29 7.03
CA ASP A 69 1.28 -6.78 8.37
C ASP A 69 1.24 -5.60 9.36
N ILE A 70 0.36 -4.63 9.06
CA ILE A 70 0.15 -3.47 9.93
C ILE A 70 -0.98 -3.80 10.89
N ASP A 71 -0.73 -3.62 12.19
CA ASP A 71 -1.78 -3.63 13.20
C ASP A 71 -2.68 -2.39 12.98
N PRO A 72 -3.92 -2.56 12.48
CA PRO A 72 -4.80 -1.44 12.16
C PRO A 72 -5.22 -0.67 13.41
N VAL A 73 -5.15 -1.29 14.59
CA VAL A 73 -5.54 -0.72 15.88
C VAL A 73 -4.40 0.13 16.44
N ALA A 74 -3.14 -0.28 16.26
CA ALA A 74 -1.98 0.43 16.79
C ALA A 74 -1.59 1.66 15.96
N GLU A 75 -1.83 1.64 14.64
CA GLU A 75 -1.21 2.58 13.71
C GLU A 75 -2.19 3.62 13.12
N ASP A 76 -3.45 3.63 13.59
CA ASP A 76 -4.52 4.56 13.17
C ASP A 76 -4.53 4.74 11.65
N CYS A 77 -4.49 3.61 10.92
CA CYS A 77 -4.26 3.59 9.49
C CYS A 77 -5.43 4.25 8.75
N PRO A 78 -5.22 5.37 8.04
CA PRO A 78 -6.29 6.05 7.32
C PRO A 78 -6.73 5.30 6.05
N CYS A 79 -6.19 4.11 5.80
CA CYS A 79 -6.31 3.33 4.58
C CYS A 79 -7.76 3.05 4.17
N SER A 80 -8.65 2.67 5.09
CA SER A 80 -10.07 2.46 4.77
C SER A 80 -10.73 3.76 4.31
N GLY A 81 -10.60 4.83 5.08
CA GLY A 81 -11.16 6.15 4.73
C GLY A 81 -10.59 6.72 3.43
N LEU A 82 -9.28 6.56 3.20
CA LEU A 82 -8.60 7.03 1.99
C LEU A 82 -9.05 6.28 0.73
N VAL A 83 -9.28 4.97 0.82
CA VAL A 83 -9.80 4.19 -0.30
C VAL A 83 -11.22 4.62 -0.64
N TYR A 84 -12.09 4.79 0.36
CA TYR A 84 -13.46 5.30 0.15
C TYR A 84 -13.45 6.70 -0.48
N ASP A 85 -12.65 7.62 0.07
CA ASP A 85 -12.52 8.98 -0.46
C ASP A 85 -12.08 8.96 -1.94
N MET A 86 -11.18 8.05 -2.32
CA MET A 86 -10.71 7.91 -3.70
C MET A 86 -11.72 7.28 -4.67
N GLU A 87 -12.42 6.24 -4.24
CA GLU A 87 -13.46 5.59 -5.05
C GLU A 87 -14.65 6.54 -5.30
N GLU A 88 -15.02 7.36 -4.32
CA GLU A 88 -16.09 8.35 -4.46
C GLU A 88 -15.70 9.58 -5.29
N GLN A 89 -14.47 10.08 -5.14
CA GLN A 89 -14.05 11.33 -5.80
C GLN A 89 -13.62 11.14 -7.26
N MET A 90 -13.28 9.92 -7.69
CA MET A 90 -12.73 9.67 -9.03
C MET A 90 -13.49 8.62 -9.87
N PRO A 91 -14.83 8.66 -9.98
CA PRO A 91 -15.57 7.68 -10.78
C PRO A 91 -15.25 7.77 -12.29
N GLN A 92 -14.76 8.92 -12.78
CA GLN A 92 -14.45 9.14 -14.20
C GLN A 92 -13.02 8.75 -14.60
N ASN A 93 -12.13 8.44 -13.64
CA ASN A 93 -10.72 8.12 -13.88
C ASN A 93 -10.39 6.63 -13.68
N GLN A 94 -11.41 5.77 -13.68
CA GLN A 94 -11.26 4.33 -13.46
C GLN A 94 -10.41 3.62 -14.52
N ASP A 95 -10.22 4.24 -15.68
CA ASP A 95 -9.36 3.74 -16.77
C ASP A 95 -7.95 4.35 -16.77
N SER A 96 -7.59 5.13 -15.75
CA SER A 96 -6.23 5.64 -15.59
C SER A 96 -5.33 4.60 -14.92
N PRO A 97 -4.10 4.36 -15.42
CA PRO A 97 -3.14 3.51 -14.73
C PRO A 97 -2.83 4.05 -13.32
N ASP A 98 -2.79 5.37 -13.16
CA ASP A 98 -2.51 6.02 -11.87
C ASP A 98 -3.57 5.72 -10.82
N PHE A 99 -4.84 5.67 -11.21
CA PHE A 99 -5.94 5.31 -10.32
C PHE A 99 -5.74 3.90 -9.77
N HIS A 100 -5.42 2.94 -10.64
CA HIS A 100 -5.14 1.56 -10.23
C HIS A 100 -3.83 1.42 -9.46
N LEU A 101 -2.80 2.23 -9.75
CA LEU A 101 -1.57 2.25 -8.97
C LEU A 101 -1.83 2.70 -7.54
N ILE A 102 -2.58 3.78 -7.37
CA ILE A 102 -2.88 4.30 -6.04
C ILE A 102 -3.73 3.30 -5.25
N LEU A 103 -4.82 2.79 -5.83
CA LEU A 103 -5.64 1.78 -5.15
C LEU A 103 -4.83 0.52 -4.83
N GLY A 104 -3.97 0.06 -5.74
CA GLY A 104 -3.08 -1.06 -5.49
C GLY A 104 -2.17 -0.82 -4.28
N MET A 105 -1.56 0.36 -4.19
CA MET A 105 -0.72 0.73 -3.06
C MET A 105 -1.51 0.82 -1.75
N LEU A 106 -2.69 1.46 -1.75
CA LEU A 106 -3.52 1.62 -0.56
C LEU A 106 -4.13 0.31 -0.07
N TRP A 107 -4.59 -0.55 -0.99
CA TRP A 107 -5.12 -1.86 -0.63
C TRP A 107 -4.04 -2.76 -0.04
N LEU A 108 -2.75 -2.60 -0.36
CA LEU A 108 -1.70 -3.46 0.21
C LEU A 108 -1.62 -3.34 1.74
N TYR A 109 -2.07 -2.23 2.31
CA TYR A 109 -2.16 -2.01 3.75
C TYR A 109 -3.30 -2.79 4.43
N CYS A 110 -4.23 -3.35 3.67
CA CYS A 110 -5.45 -3.98 4.20
C CYS A 110 -5.74 -5.37 3.61
N ASP A 111 -5.62 -5.50 2.30
CA ASP A 111 -6.05 -6.67 1.52
C ASP A 111 -5.11 -6.86 0.31
N LEU A 112 -4.28 -7.90 0.40
CA LEU A 112 -3.30 -8.25 -0.64
C LEU A 112 -3.97 -8.69 -1.95
N GLU A 113 -5.13 -9.35 -1.89
CA GLU A 113 -5.82 -9.86 -3.07
C GLU A 113 -6.38 -8.70 -3.91
N ARG A 114 -7.04 -7.75 -3.24
CA ARG A 114 -7.53 -6.53 -3.89
C ARG A 114 -6.39 -5.70 -4.45
N SER A 115 -5.32 -5.54 -3.67
CA SER A 115 -4.10 -4.87 -4.12
C SER A 115 -3.55 -5.47 -5.41
N LEU A 116 -3.43 -6.81 -5.46
CA LEU A 116 -2.98 -7.54 -6.64
C LEU A 116 -3.88 -7.29 -7.85
N GLY A 117 -5.21 -7.31 -7.67
CA GLY A 117 -6.17 -7.04 -8.74
C GLY A 117 -5.95 -5.67 -9.39
N HIS A 118 -5.72 -4.63 -8.57
CA HIS A 118 -5.43 -3.29 -9.06
C HIS A 118 -4.07 -3.19 -9.76
N PHE A 119 -3.01 -3.78 -9.22
CA PHE A 119 -1.71 -3.78 -9.90
C PHE A 119 -1.73 -4.53 -11.23
N LEU A 120 -2.48 -5.64 -11.33
CA LEU A 120 -2.68 -6.35 -12.59
C LEU A 120 -3.38 -5.47 -13.63
N ARG A 121 -4.37 -4.69 -13.23
CA ARG A 121 -5.09 -3.78 -14.12
C ARG A 121 -4.25 -2.57 -14.52
N ALA A 122 -3.48 -2.00 -13.58
CA ALA A 122 -2.48 -0.97 -13.89
C ALA A 122 -1.47 -1.47 -14.95
N ARG A 123 -1.02 -2.72 -14.85
CA ARG A 123 -0.10 -3.32 -15.83
C ARG A 123 -0.75 -3.56 -17.19
N GLN A 124 -2.05 -3.86 -17.26
CA GLN A 124 -2.75 -3.97 -18.53
C GLN A 124 -2.79 -2.64 -19.28
N LEU A 125 -2.98 -1.54 -18.53
CA LEU A 125 -3.00 -0.17 -19.09
C LEU A 125 -1.60 0.35 -19.41
N ASN A 126 -0.59 -0.02 -18.60
CA ASN A 126 0.81 0.34 -18.84
C ASN A 126 1.74 -0.88 -18.73
N PRO A 127 1.87 -1.69 -19.81
CA PRO A 127 2.69 -2.90 -19.80
C PRO A 127 4.20 -2.66 -19.74
N ALA A 128 4.65 -1.42 -20.02
CA ALA A 128 6.06 -1.09 -20.12
C ALA A 128 6.75 -0.90 -18.75
N ASP A 129 5.97 -0.74 -17.68
CA ASP A 129 6.54 -0.51 -16.34
C ASP A 129 6.96 -1.83 -15.68
N GLU A 130 8.27 -2.12 -15.74
CA GLU A 130 8.87 -3.29 -15.08
C GLU A 130 8.72 -3.26 -13.55
N ARG A 131 8.50 -2.09 -12.94
CA ARG A 131 8.25 -1.98 -11.48
C ARG A 131 6.98 -2.75 -11.12
N LEU A 132 5.93 -2.64 -11.93
CA LEU A 132 4.66 -3.35 -11.72
C LEU A 132 4.84 -4.86 -11.72
N LYS A 133 5.66 -5.37 -12.62
CA LYS A 133 5.98 -6.80 -12.68
C LYS A 133 6.65 -7.28 -11.38
N SER A 134 7.61 -6.50 -10.86
CA SER A 134 8.28 -6.84 -9.60
C SER A 134 7.32 -6.84 -8.41
N ILE A 135 6.44 -5.83 -8.31
CA ILE A 135 5.43 -5.72 -7.25
C ILE A 135 4.46 -6.91 -7.30
N ILE A 136 3.92 -7.21 -8.49
CA ILE A 136 2.97 -8.33 -8.69
C ILE A 136 3.59 -9.67 -8.27
N LEU A 137 4.84 -9.94 -8.69
CA LEU A 137 5.54 -11.17 -8.32
C LEU A 137 5.76 -11.29 -6.81
N LEU A 138 6.09 -10.18 -6.14
CA LEU A 138 6.26 -10.12 -4.70
C LEU A 138 4.95 -10.44 -3.96
N ILE A 139 3.85 -9.81 -4.36
CA ILE A 139 2.53 -10.03 -3.76
C ILE A 139 2.07 -11.47 -3.98
N GLN A 140 2.21 -12.01 -5.20
CA GLN A 140 1.85 -13.40 -5.52
C GLN A 140 2.66 -14.40 -4.68
N SER A 141 3.98 -14.21 -4.57
CA SER A 141 4.82 -15.09 -3.76
C SER A 141 4.42 -15.10 -2.28
N ARG A 142 3.85 -14.00 -1.78
CA ARG A 142 3.37 -13.88 -0.40
C ARG A 142 2.01 -14.55 -0.22
N LEU A 143 1.08 -14.37 -1.16
CA LEU A 143 -0.21 -15.07 -1.18
C LEU A 143 -0.03 -16.60 -1.23
N ASP A 144 0.87 -17.09 -2.07
CA ASP A 144 1.18 -18.54 -2.15
C ASP A 144 1.71 -19.10 -0.82
N LYS A 145 2.46 -18.29 -0.06
CA LYS A 145 2.99 -18.68 1.26
C LYS A 145 1.88 -18.72 2.31
N THR A 146 0.95 -17.77 2.28
CA THR A 146 -0.19 -17.75 3.21
C THR A 146 -1.16 -18.91 2.97
N GLU A 147 -1.39 -19.31 1.71
CA GLU A 147 -2.19 -20.49 1.39
C GLU A 147 -1.53 -21.79 1.86
N LYS A 148 -0.21 -21.92 1.69
CA LYS A 148 0.54 -23.09 2.18
C LYS A 148 0.62 -23.16 3.70
N ALA A 149 0.67 -22.02 4.39
CA ALA A 149 0.59 -21.95 5.85
C ALA A 149 -0.79 -22.39 6.39
N HIS A 150 -1.84 -22.29 5.58
CA HIS A 150 -3.21 -22.72 5.88
C HIS A 150 -3.51 -24.18 5.49
N SER A 151 -2.49 -25.02 5.28
CA SER A 151 -2.64 -26.47 5.16
C SER A 151 -2.33 -27.19 6.47
N PRO A 152 -3.24 -27.23 7.48
CA PRO A 152 -3.14 -28.23 8.53
C PRO A 152 -3.58 -29.57 7.93
N GLY A 153 -2.61 -30.46 7.74
CA GLY A 153 -2.93 -31.87 7.63
C GLY A 153 -3.55 -32.35 8.95
N THR A 154 -4.86 -32.54 8.99
CA THR A 154 -5.51 -33.54 9.85
C THR A 154 -6.81 -34.01 9.23
N GLY A 155 -6.99 -35.33 9.24
CA GLY A 155 -7.99 -36.08 8.51
C GLY A 155 -9.45 -35.73 8.80
N ARG A 156 -10.27 -35.91 7.76
CA ARG A 156 -11.67 -36.34 7.85
C ARG A 156 -11.78 -37.64 8.68
N PRO A 157 -12.92 -37.95 9.33
CA PRO A 157 -14.23 -37.87 8.69
C PRO A 157 -15.41 -37.35 9.53
N ARG A 158 -16.40 -36.86 8.77
CA ARG A 158 -17.82 -36.85 9.13
C ARG A 158 -18.27 -38.28 9.48
N VAL A 159 -18.86 -38.49 10.65
CA VAL A 159 -19.94 -39.46 10.92
C VAL A 159 -20.75 -38.87 12.09
N SER A 160 -21.87 -38.20 11.82
CA SER A 160 -23.25 -38.70 12.02
C SER A 160 -23.66 -38.91 13.49
N GLN A 161 -24.54 -38.01 13.93
CA GLN A 161 -25.74 -38.25 14.74
C GLN A 161 -25.83 -39.59 15.50
N ARG A 162 -25.92 -39.50 16.84
CA ARG A 162 -27.14 -39.84 17.61
C ARG A 162 -26.98 -39.44 19.07
#